data_AF-A0A935P8M6-F1
#
_entry.id   AF-A0A935P8M6-F1
#
_cell.length_a   1.000
_cell.length_b   1.000
_cell.length_c   1.000
_cell.angle_alpha   90.00
_cell.angle_beta   90.00
_cell.angle_gamma   90.00
#
_symmetry.space_group_name_H-M   'P 1'
#
loop_
_entity.id
_entity.type
_entity.pdbx_description
1 polymer ?
#
loop_
_entity_poly.entity_id
_entity_poly.type
_entity_poly.pdbx_seq_one_letter_code
_entity_poly.pdbx_strand_id
1 'polypeptide(L)'
;MEDIVAVRIEDRTNGKFFLLTWGRIFDRIDPKPLLDAIENNLTKYGISNVSKITLCESLQDAAAHKFFYETFFLMAQKLIPFGKKKYPKWRAQIKKRILKGEEIYWLR
;
A
#
# COMPACT_ATOMS: atom_id res chain seq x y z
N MET A 1 3.25 11.53 -5.21
CA MET A 1 2.53 10.38 -4.60
C MET A 1 1.42 10.91 -3.72
N GLU A 2 0.27 10.25 -3.63
CA GLU A 2 -0.82 10.61 -2.71
C GLU A 2 -0.65 9.99 -1.32
N ASP A 3 -1.48 10.38 -0.35
CA ASP A 3 -1.40 9.87 1.02
C ASP A 3 -1.92 8.42 1.16
N ILE A 4 -2.95 8.06 0.38
CA ILE A 4 -3.42 6.68 0.20
C ILE A 4 -3.18 6.31 -1.25
N VAL A 5 -2.61 5.14 -1.49
CA VAL A 5 -2.31 4.64 -2.83
C VAL A 5 -2.79 3.22 -3.02
N ALA A 6 -3.15 2.88 -4.26
CA ALA A 6 -3.42 1.51 -4.67
C ALA A 6 -2.18 0.92 -5.34
N VAL A 7 -1.92 -0.36 -5.07
CA VAL A 7 -0.85 -1.13 -5.70
C VAL A 7 -1.46 -2.34 -6.38
N ARG A 8 -1.09 -2.54 -7.65
CA ARG A 8 -1.42 -3.72 -8.45
C ARG A 8 -0.23 -4.67 -8.45
N ILE A 9 -0.51 -5.94 -8.20
CA ILE A 9 0.45 -7.04 -8.29
C ILE A 9 -0.06 -8.02 -9.34
N GLU A 10 0.81 -8.38 -10.27
CA GLU A 10 0.57 -9.43 -11.26
C GLU A 10 1.40 -10.64 -10.84
N ASP A 11 0.72 -11.75 -10.54
CA ASP A 11 1.30 -13.04 -10.24
C ASP A 11 1.02 -14.00 -11.40
N ARG A 12 2.06 -14.72 -11.84
CA ARG A 12 1.97 -15.60 -13.02
C ARG A 12 1.02 -16.78 -12.82
N THR A 13 0.73 -17.15 -11.58
CA THR A 13 -0.08 -18.32 -11.24
C THR A 13 -1.49 -17.91 -10.82
N ASN A 14 -1.61 -16.87 -10.00
CA ASN A 14 -2.85 -16.50 -9.33
C ASN A 14 -3.53 -15.25 -9.92
N GLY A 15 -2.95 -14.64 -10.96
CA GLY A 15 -3.53 -13.50 -11.65
C GLY A 15 -3.23 -12.16 -10.97
N LYS A 16 -4.21 -11.25 -10.96
CA LYS A 16 -4.03 -9.88 -10.48
C LYS A 16 -4.53 -9.71 -9.06
N PHE A 17 -3.74 -9.05 -8.23
CA PHE A 17 -4.13 -8.62 -6.89
C PHE A 17 -4.05 -7.11 -6.79
N PHE A 18 -4.92 -6.56 -5.95
CA PHE A 18 -4.92 -5.15 -5.58
C PHE A 18 -4.90 -5.00 -4.07
N LEU A 19 -4.22 -3.95 -3.61
CA LEU A 19 -4.17 -3.56 -2.21
C LEU A 19 -4.16 -2.04 -2.09
N LEU A 20 -4.64 -1.54 -0.95
CA LEU A 20 -4.43 -0.15 -0.51
C LEU A 20 -3.33 -0.09 0.54
N THR A 21 -2.57 1.00 0.56
CA THR A 21 -1.59 1.31 1.59
C THR A 21 -1.32 2.82 1.66
N TRP A 22 -0.50 3.23 2.62
CA TRP A 22 -0.08 4.61 2.78
C TRP A 22 1.02 4.98 1.79
N GLY A 23 0.80 6.03 1.02
CA GLY A 23 1.84 6.69 0.24
C GLY A 23 2.68 7.66 1.07
N ARG A 24 3.73 8.20 0.47
CA ARG A 24 4.68 9.16 1.09
C ARG A 24 5.41 8.66 2.35
N ILE A 25 5.27 7.39 2.72
CA ILE A 25 5.89 6.80 3.91
C ILE A 25 7.37 6.52 3.72
N PHE A 26 7.79 6.08 2.53
CA PHE A 26 9.19 5.77 2.25
C PHE A 26 9.89 6.92 1.52
N ASP A 27 9.33 7.34 0.40
CA ASP A 27 9.75 8.53 -0.33
C ASP A 27 8.50 9.32 -0.76
N ARG A 28 8.64 10.61 -1.02
CA ARG A 28 7.52 11.49 -1.42
C ARG A 28 7.16 11.34 -2.90
N ILE A 29 8.13 10.94 -3.71
CA ILE A 29 8.07 10.92 -5.17
C ILE A 29 8.31 9.51 -5.68
N ASP A 30 9.41 8.86 -5.25
CA ASP A 30 9.79 7.55 -5.75
C ASP A 30 8.96 6.43 -5.12
N PRO A 31 8.15 5.68 -5.90
CA PRO A 31 7.39 4.55 -5.36
C PRO A 31 8.26 3.34 -5.05
N LYS A 32 9.46 3.21 -5.63
CA LYS A 32 10.23 1.98 -5.58
C LYS A 32 10.47 1.46 -4.15
N PRO A 33 10.90 2.28 -3.17
CA PRO A 33 11.10 1.79 -1.80
C PRO A 33 9.82 1.29 -1.11
N LEU A 34 8.64 1.82 -1.49
CA LEU A 34 7.35 1.32 -1.00
C LEU A 34 7.02 -0.02 -1.67
N LEU A 35 7.19 -0.13 -2.99
CA LEU A 35 6.92 -1.36 -3.74
C LEU A 35 7.84 -2.50 -3.27
N ASP A 36 9.12 -2.23 -3.07
CA ASP A 36 10.09 -3.21 -2.52
C ASP A 36 9.65 -3.70 -1.13
N ALA A 37 9.15 -2.79 -0.27
CA ALA A 37 8.66 -3.15 1.06
C ALA A 37 7.41 -4.04 1.02
N ILE A 38 6.52 -3.81 0.05
CA ILE A 38 5.33 -4.63 -0.19
C ILE A 38 5.76 -6.00 -0.73
N GLU A 39 6.64 -6.03 -1.73
CA GLU A 39 7.14 -7.25 -2.37
C GLU A 39 7.74 -8.24 -1.36
N ASN A 40 8.54 -7.72 -0.42
CA ASN A 40 9.13 -8.49 0.67
C ASN A 40 8.09 -9.15 1.62
N ASN A 41 6.82 -8.74 1.57
CA ASN A 41 5.75 -9.31 2.38
C ASN A 41 4.83 -10.26 1.59
N LEU A 42 4.95 -10.34 0.26
CA LEU A 42 4.00 -11.08 -0.59
C LEU A 42 3.97 -12.58 -0.33
N THR A 43 5.13 -13.18 -0.04
CA THR A 43 5.25 -14.61 0.25
C THR A 43 4.44 -15.02 1.48
N LYS A 44 4.28 -14.12 2.47
CA LYS A 44 3.43 -14.35 3.65
C LYS A 44 1.94 -14.52 3.31
N TYR A 45 1.54 -14.04 2.13
CA TYR A 45 0.16 -14.11 1.63
C TYR A 45 -0.01 -15.16 0.52
N GLY A 46 0.98 -16.03 0.31
CA GLY A 46 0.95 -17.07 -0.72
C GLY A 46 1.19 -16.56 -2.14
N ILE A 47 1.70 -15.34 -2.29
CA ILE A 47 2.03 -14.73 -3.59
C ILE A 47 3.54 -14.83 -3.76
N SER A 48 4.00 -15.70 -4.67
CA SER A 48 5.42 -16.02 -4.83
C SER A 48 5.94 -15.90 -6.26
N ASN A 49 5.06 -15.78 -7.26
CA ASN A 49 5.42 -15.77 -8.68
C ASN A 49 5.12 -14.40 -9.31
N VAL A 50 5.53 -13.34 -8.61
CA VAL A 50 5.29 -11.95 -9.01
C VAL A 50 6.02 -11.66 -10.31
N SER A 51 5.26 -11.31 -11.35
CA SER A 51 5.82 -10.80 -12.60
C SER A 51 5.94 -9.29 -12.62
N LYS A 52 5.07 -8.60 -11.88
CA LYS A 52 5.03 -7.14 -11.85
C LYS A 52 4.38 -6.63 -10.58
N ILE A 53 4.95 -5.59 -10.02
CA ILE A 53 4.35 -4.79 -8.95
C ILE A 53 4.37 -3.32 -9.38
N THR A 54 3.22 -2.65 -9.36
CA THR A 54 3.09 -1.26 -9.82
C THR A 54 2.17 -0.47 -8.91
N LEU A 55 2.54 0.79 -8.68
CA LEU A 55 1.59 1.78 -8.19
C LEU A 55 0.52 2.02 -9.26
N CYS A 56 -0.75 2.02 -8.86
CA CYS A 56 -1.83 2.44 -9.74
C CYS A 56 -1.72 3.94 -10.03
N GLU A 57 -2.20 4.39 -11.20
CA GLU A 57 -2.23 5.81 -11.55
C GLU A 57 -3.27 6.55 -10.71
N SER A 58 -4.37 5.87 -10.41
CA SER A 58 -5.46 6.38 -9.58
C SER A 58 -6.01 5.29 -8.67
N LEU A 59 -6.65 5.70 -7.57
CA LEU A 59 -7.46 4.80 -6.76
C LEU A 59 -8.62 4.18 -7.57
N GLN A 60 -9.06 4.84 -8.65
CA GLN A 60 -10.08 4.32 -9.56
C GLN A 60 -9.68 2.97 -10.19
N ASP A 61 -8.39 2.73 -10.40
CA ASP A 61 -7.87 1.47 -10.96
C ASP A 61 -8.19 0.26 -10.06
N ALA A 62 -8.46 0.50 -8.78
CA ALA A 62 -8.78 -0.52 -7.78
C ALA A 62 -10.22 -0.43 -7.22
N ALA A 63 -11.01 0.57 -7.66
CA ALA A 63 -12.29 0.92 -7.04
C ALA A 63 -13.39 -0.14 -7.21
N ALA A 64 -13.30 -0.97 -8.25
CA ALA A 64 -14.26 -2.04 -8.52
C ALA A 64 -14.09 -3.28 -7.61
N HIS A 65 -13.05 -3.31 -6.77
CA HIS A 65 -12.78 -4.46 -5.92
C HIS A 65 -13.61 -4.44 -4.63
N LYS A 66 -14.04 -5.64 -4.20
CA LYS A 66 -15.09 -5.87 -3.20
C LYS A 66 -14.93 -5.09 -1.89
N PHE A 67 -13.71 -5.03 -1.34
CA PHE A 67 -13.44 -4.34 -0.06
C PHE A 67 -12.77 -2.96 -0.23
N PHE A 68 -12.80 -2.39 -1.44
CA PHE A 68 -12.13 -1.12 -1.71
C PHE A 68 -12.66 0.00 -0.81
N TYR A 69 -13.97 0.23 -0.78
CA TYR A 69 -14.54 1.37 -0.07
C TYR A 69 -14.46 1.22 1.45
N GLU A 70 -14.68 0.02 1.98
CA GLU A 70 -14.53 -0.29 3.40
C GLU A 70 -13.10 -0.01 3.86
N THR A 71 -12.12 -0.47 3.08
CA THR A 71 -10.70 -0.24 3.36
C THR A 71 -10.36 1.24 3.24
N PHE A 72 -10.83 1.90 2.18
CA PHE A 72 -10.58 3.32 1.96
C PHE A 72 -11.13 4.17 3.10
N PHE A 73 -12.38 3.94 3.53
CA PHE A 73 -12.95 4.67 4.66
C PHE A 73 -12.24 4.36 5.98
N LEU A 74 -11.86 3.09 6.23
CA LEU A 74 -11.06 2.73 7.41
C LEU A 74 -9.74 3.49 7.47
N MET A 75 -9.07 3.64 6.31
CA MET A 75 -7.83 4.40 6.21
C MET A 75 -8.07 5.91 6.33
N ALA A 76 -9.07 6.46 5.63
CA ALA A 76 -9.37 7.89 5.60
C ALA A 76 -9.75 8.46 6.97
N GLN A 77 -10.30 7.64 7.87
CA GLN A 77 -10.59 8.03 9.26
C GLN A 77 -9.32 8.23 10.11
N LYS A 78 -8.16 7.71 9.69
CA LYS A 78 -6.90 7.84 10.45
C LYS A 78 -6.26 9.19 10.15
N LEU A 79 -6.29 10.09 11.13
CA LEU A 79 -5.69 11.42 11.01
C LEU A 79 -4.18 11.33 10.79
N ILE A 80 -3.69 11.90 9.68
CA ILE A 80 -2.26 12.10 9.45
C ILE A 80 -1.82 13.34 10.22
N PRO A 81 -0.93 13.23 11.22
CA PRO A 81 -0.51 14.37 12.02
C PRO A 81 0.57 15.17 11.29
N PHE A 82 0.16 15.89 10.24
CA PHE A 82 1.04 16.72 9.43
C PHE A 82 1.81 17.76 10.28
N GLY A 83 2.92 18.23 9.73
CA GLY A 83 3.79 19.23 10.36
C GLY A 83 5.09 18.66 10.91
N LYS A 84 6.08 19.54 11.09
CA LYS A 84 7.49 19.16 11.34
C LYS A 84 7.71 18.36 12.63
N LYS A 85 6.85 18.53 13.64
CA LYS A 85 7.03 17.92 14.96
C LYS A 85 6.45 16.51 15.07
N LYS A 86 5.23 16.28 14.55
CA LYS A 86 4.49 15.02 14.76
C LYS A 86 4.58 14.06 13.57
N TYR A 87 4.64 14.58 12.34
CA TYR A 87 4.65 13.78 11.13
C TYR A 87 5.84 12.81 11.05
N PRO A 88 7.09 13.19 11.36
CA PRO A 88 8.22 12.26 11.24
C PRO A 88 8.09 11.03 12.15
N LYS A 89 7.57 11.21 13.37
CA LYS A 89 7.34 10.12 14.33
C LYS A 89 6.27 9.17 13.82
N TRP A 90 5.13 9.72 13.37
CA TRP A 90 4.04 8.93 12.79
C TRP A 90 4.49 8.18 11.54
N ARG A 91 5.18 8.85 10.61
CA ARG A 91 5.73 8.25 9.39
C ARG A 91 6.67 7.09 9.71
N ALA A 92 7.55 7.25 10.69
CA ALA A 92 8.46 6.17 11.11
C ALA A 92 7.71 4.96 11.70
N GLN A 93 6.61 5.19 12.43
CA GLN A 93 5.75 4.13 12.95
C GLN A 93 5.03 3.39 11.82
N ILE A 94 4.38 4.11 10.91
CA ILE A 94 3.71 3.52 9.74
C ILE A 94 4.72 2.76 8.87
N LYS A 95 5.91 3.31 8.63
CA LYS A 95 6.99 2.62 7.88
C LYS A 95 7.32 1.27 8.50
N LYS A 96 7.50 1.21 9.83
CA LYS A 96 7.75 -0.06 10.54
C LYS A 96 6.60 -1.05 10.38
N ARG A 97 5.35 -0.57 10.42
CA ARG A 97 4.16 -1.41 10.25
C ARG A 97 4.03 -1.94 8.81
N ILE A 98 4.30 -1.12 7.78
CA ILE A 98 4.35 -1.58 6.37
C ILE A 98 5.41 -2.65 6.19
N LEU A 99 6.63 -2.45 6.72
CA LEU A 99 7.70 -3.45 6.62
C LEU A 99 7.32 -4.81 7.23
N LYS A 100 6.41 -4.83 8.21
CA LYS A 100 5.87 -6.05 8.81
C LYS A 100 4.67 -6.64 8.06
N GLY A 101 4.09 -5.90 7.11
CA GLY A 101 2.86 -6.26 6.41
C GLY A 101 1.56 -5.77 7.08
N GLU A 102 1.65 -5.01 8.17
CA GLU A 102 0.50 -4.61 9.02
C GLU A 102 -0.32 -3.43 8.44
N GLU A 103 0.21 -2.73 7.43
CA GLU A 103 -0.47 -1.63 6.73
C GLU A 103 -0.60 -1.93 5.23
N ILE A 104 -0.85 -3.21 4.91
CA ILE A 104 -1.13 -3.71 3.56
C ILE A 104 -2.57 -4.24 3.57
N TYR A 105 -3.47 -3.56 2.88
CA TYR A 105 -4.90 -3.88 2.90
C TYR A 105 -5.35 -4.48 1.57
N TRP A 106 -5.55 -5.79 1.53
CA TRP A 106 -5.93 -6.53 0.33
C TRP A 106 -7.39 -6.30 -0.07
N LEU A 107 -7.64 -6.14 -1.37
CA LEU A 107 -8.96 -5.86 -1.94
C LEU A 107 -9.58 -7.09 -2.62
N ARG A 108 -9.83 -8.15 -1.83
CA ARG A 108 -10.34 -9.44 -2.33
C ARG A 108 -11.87 -9.49 -2.40
#